data_AF-A0A0R2H2B2-F1
#
_entry.id   AF-A0A0R2H2B2-F1
#
_cell.length_a   1.000
_cell.length_b   1.000
_cell.length_c   1.000
_cell.angle_alpha   90.00
_cell.angle_beta   90.00
_cell.angle_gamma   90.00
#
_symmetry.space_group_name_H-M   'P 1'
#
loop_
_entity.id
_entity.type
_entity.pdbx_description
1 polymer ?
#
loop_
_entity_poly.entity_id
_entity_poly.type
_entity_poly.pdbx_seq_one_letter_code
_entity_poly.pdbx_strand_id
1 'polypeptide(L)'
;MSINEGNQAYLDGLSSNGNTLTVTGWHATNQAAGRPYHYIIAWDRNLGHEIARQRVTAVSRPDVAKAYSTVANAVNSGFSVKFNLTPQFFNDNIQFISRWTDDAAGNGNAVDYWFKPMNRTNRANLDSVTLSNGQVKVAGWHATDLSQLEPNHYLIVFDNTTGQQVASEKVGLQSSQDVKNVFGDVQTANHSRFNYAFNSLHLISGHNYSLVSRYSADANGNGNDGAHTDSWLNMGTFQQSAYSIDHVALNRRHMTVQGWVANDNAMTRPYAYAILLQNGHEIGRQRLNLSERADVAKVYPQIYRSQYSGFNTSFDLPTASTNGLQLVLRFTDDPAGNGNSSDKWINL
;
A
#
# COMPACT_ATOMS: atom_id res chain seq x y z
N MET A 1 33.63 35.42 33.91
CA MET A 1 32.64 35.08 32.88
C MET A 1 32.55 33.56 32.88
N SER A 2 31.44 32.98 33.33
CA SER A 2 31.26 31.52 33.34
C SER A 2 31.18 31.04 31.89
N ILE A 3 32.07 30.14 31.49
CA ILE A 3 31.98 29.48 30.19
C ILE A 3 30.76 28.56 30.27
N ASN A 4 29.82 28.72 29.35
CA ASN A 4 28.66 27.83 29.24
C ASN A 4 29.16 26.45 28.78
N GLU A 5 29.06 25.43 29.64
CA GLU A 5 29.45 24.04 29.33
C GLU A 5 28.34 23.24 28.65
N GLY A 6 27.29 23.92 28.17
CA GLY A 6 26.15 23.30 27.50
C GLY A 6 26.57 22.39 26.35
N ASN A 7 26.12 21.15 26.39
CA ASN A 7 26.31 20.15 25.36
C ASN A 7 25.04 20.05 24.51
N GLN A 8 24.95 20.84 23.45
CA GLN A 8 23.72 21.01 22.66
C GLN A 8 23.90 20.44 21.26
N ALA A 9 22.92 19.68 20.80
CA ALA A 9 22.93 19.14 19.45
C ALA A 9 21.50 18.88 18.96
N TYR A 10 21.35 18.81 17.64
CA TYR A 10 20.10 18.44 17.00
C TYR A 10 20.37 17.67 15.72
N LEU A 11 19.50 16.71 15.42
CA LEU A 11 19.50 15.97 14.17
C LEU A 11 18.52 16.66 13.21
N ASP A 12 19.05 17.30 12.16
CA ASP A 12 18.23 18.04 11.21
C ASP A 12 17.44 17.10 10.29
N GLY A 13 18.01 15.95 9.92
CA GLY A 13 17.32 15.00 9.06
C GLY A 13 18.09 13.74 8.72
N LEU A 14 17.32 12.77 8.21
CA LEU A 14 17.75 11.49 7.66
C LEU A 14 17.17 11.35 6.26
N SER A 15 18.00 11.06 5.26
CA SER A 15 17.55 10.83 3.88
C SER A 15 18.36 9.73 3.21
N SER A 16 17.68 8.75 2.62
CA SER A 16 18.30 7.62 1.92
C SER A 16 17.96 7.60 0.43
N ASN A 17 18.88 7.08 -0.37
CA ASN A 17 18.62 6.68 -1.76
C ASN A 17 18.48 5.15 -1.94
N GLY A 18 18.41 4.40 -0.84
CA GLY A 18 18.37 2.93 -0.79
C GLY A 18 19.73 2.28 -0.52
N ASN A 19 20.83 2.93 -0.91
CA ASN A 19 22.20 2.42 -0.72
C ASN A 19 22.99 3.20 0.33
N THR A 20 22.67 4.49 0.48
CA THR A 20 23.40 5.40 1.35
C THR A 20 22.42 6.24 2.14
N LEU A 21 22.62 6.31 3.45
CA LEU A 21 21.92 7.21 4.36
C LEU A 21 22.75 8.46 4.58
N THR A 22 22.17 9.62 4.27
CA THR A 22 22.73 10.93 4.63
C THR A 22 22.13 11.38 5.96
N VAL A 23 23.00 11.76 6.89
CA VAL A 23 22.67 12.18 8.26
C VAL A 23 23.15 13.62 8.45
N THR A 24 22.23 14.52 8.76
CA THR A 24 22.52 15.95 8.92
C THR A 24 22.09 16.46 10.30
N GLY A 25 22.78 17.48 10.78
CA GLY A 25 22.52 18.05 12.10
C GLY A 25 23.60 19.03 12.53
N TRP A 26 23.63 19.34 13.82
CA TRP A 26 24.67 20.14 14.45
C TRP A 26 24.98 19.68 15.88
N HIS A 27 26.20 19.95 16.36
CA HIS A 27 26.63 19.69 17.72
C HIS A 27 27.57 20.79 18.23
N ALA A 28 27.02 21.69 19.05
CA ALA A 28 27.69 22.86 19.60
C ALA A 28 27.95 22.68 21.10
N THR A 29 29.22 22.76 21.49
CA THR A 29 29.65 22.63 22.89
C THR A 29 31.02 23.25 23.10
N ASN A 30 31.19 24.02 24.18
CA ASN A 30 32.53 24.50 24.58
C ASN A 30 33.43 23.37 25.08
N GLN A 31 32.86 22.21 25.41
CA GLN A 31 33.63 21.01 25.74
C GLN A 31 34.40 20.44 24.54
N ALA A 32 34.12 20.89 23.31
CA ALA A 32 34.92 20.52 22.15
C ALA A 32 36.32 21.17 22.14
N ALA A 33 36.61 22.11 23.06
CA ALA A 33 37.94 22.69 23.21
C ALA A 33 38.99 21.60 23.47
N GLY A 34 40.07 21.60 22.69
CA GLY A 34 41.11 20.56 22.74
C GLY A 34 40.73 19.23 22.06
N ARG A 35 39.55 19.13 21.45
CA ARG A 35 39.03 17.93 20.78
C ARG A 35 38.71 18.24 19.31
N PRO A 36 39.72 18.38 18.42
CA PRO A 36 39.52 18.91 17.08
C PRO A 36 38.84 17.93 16.10
N TYR A 37 38.67 16.67 16.47
CA TYR A 37 38.08 15.66 15.59
C TYR A 37 36.60 15.46 15.90
N HIS A 38 35.75 15.57 14.88
CA HIS A 38 34.31 15.40 14.99
C HIS A 38 33.87 14.17 14.19
N TYR A 39 33.09 13.30 14.82
CA TYR A 39 32.52 12.12 14.19
C TYR A 39 31.02 12.03 14.42
N ILE A 40 30.32 11.48 13.43
CA ILE A 40 28.99 10.90 13.64
C ILE A 40 29.15 9.39 13.64
N ILE A 41 28.56 8.73 14.62
CA ILE A 41 28.64 7.29 14.84
C ILE A 41 27.23 6.71 14.73
N ALA A 42 27.06 5.65 13.95
CA ALA A 42 25.88 4.81 13.95
C ALA A 42 26.08 3.70 14.98
N TRP A 43 25.26 3.70 16.03
CA TRP A 43 25.32 2.76 17.13
C TRP A 43 24.14 1.80 17.09
N ASP A 44 24.43 0.50 17.17
CA ASP A 44 23.43 -0.54 17.31
C ASP A 44 23.09 -0.71 18.80
N ARG A 45 21.85 -0.35 19.18
CA ARG A 45 21.39 -0.51 20.56
C ARG A 45 21.04 -1.95 20.91
N ASN A 46 20.72 -2.79 19.93
CA ASN A 46 20.38 -4.18 20.15
C ASN A 46 21.64 -4.98 20.48
N LEU A 47 22.68 -4.82 19.65
CA LEU A 47 23.95 -5.54 19.79
C LEU A 47 24.98 -4.80 20.64
N GLY A 48 24.72 -3.54 21.01
CA GLY A 48 25.56 -2.77 21.94
C GLY A 48 26.94 -2.43 21.39
N HIS A 49 27.05 -2.21 20.07
CA HIS A 49 28.31 -1.85 19.43
C HIS A 49 28.13 -0.83 18.30
N GLU A 50 29.24 -0.23 17.89
CA GLU A 50 29.29 0.69 16.76
C GLU A 50 29.22 -0.07 15.43
N ILE A 51 28.31 0.36 14.55
CA ILE A 51 28.22 -0.16 13.17
C ILE A 51 29.28 0.51 12.31
N ALA A 52 29.34 1.84 12.37
CA ALA A 52 30.26 2.66 11.59
C ALA A 52 30.37 4.07 12.18
N ARG A 53 31.45 4.76 11.83
CA ARG A 53 31.64 6.19 12.07
C ARG A 53 32.03 6.92 10.80
N GLN A 54 31.67 8.21 10.74
CA GLN A 54 32.03 9.11 9.67
C GLN A 54 32.67 10.36 10.28
N ARG A 55 33.86 10.72 9.80
CA ARG A 55 34.49 11.98 10.18
C ARG A 55 33.72 13.14 9.55
N VAL A 56 33.42 14.15 10.35
CA VAL A 56 32.70 15.34 9.91
C VAL A 56 33.66 16.34 9.28
N THR A 57 33.29 16.81 8.09
CA THR A 57 33.74 18.11 7.59
C THR A 57 32.72 19.15 8.04
N ALA A 58 33.19 20.15 8.79
CA ALA A 58 32.31 21.14 9.41
C ALA A 58 31.43 21.86 8.37
N VAL A 59 30.14 22.00 8.69
CA VAL A 59 29.17 22.77 7.93
C VAL A 59 28.81 24.03 8.71
N SER A 60 28.81 25.17 8.02
CA SER A 60 28.51 26.46 8.65
C SER A 60 27.05 26.55 9.10
N ARG A 61 26.83 26.99 10.34
CA ARG A 61 25.52 27.17 10.99
C ARG A 61 25.40 28.53 11.69
N PRO A 62 25.25 29.62 10.92
CA PRO A 62 25.09 30.97 11.50
C PRO A 62 23.86 31.09 12.41
N ASP A 63 22.81 30.31 12.14
CA ASP A 63 21.61 30.20 12.96
C ASP A 63 21.93 29.62 14.36
N VAL A 64 22.73 28.56 14.43
CA VAL A 64 23.20 27.97 15.69
C VAL A 64 24.12 28.93 16.42
N ALA A 65 25.04 29.61 15.71
CA ALA A 65 25.89 30.64 16.29
C ALA A 65 25.09 31.81 16.89
N LYS A 66 23.98 32.21 16.26
CA LYS A 66 23.07 33.24 16.77
C LYS A 66 22.36 32.78 18.05
N ALA A 67 21.89 31.53 18.09
CA ALA A 67 21.20 30.98 19.26
C ALA A 67 22.16 30.68 20.43
N TYR A 68 23.39 30.29 20.14
CA TYR A 68 24.42 29.89 21.11
C TYR A 68 25.70 30.72 20.95
N SER A 69 25.57 32.04 21.06
CA SER A 69 26.67 32.99 20.80
C SER A 69 27.88 32.86 21.72
N THR A 70 27.73 32.22 22.87
CA THR A 70 28.82 31.94 23.82
C THR A 70 29.52 30.60 23.57
N VAL A 71 29.14 29.84 22.55
CA VAL A 71 29.70 28.53 22.23
C VAL A 71 30.66 28.66 21.04
N ALA A 72 31.95 28.39 21.29
CA ALA A 72 33.03 28.70 20.36
C ALA A 72 32.89 27.98 19.00
N ASN A 73 32.46 26.72 18.99
CA ASN A 73 32.30 25.94 17.77
C ASN A 73 30.93 26.12 17.10
N ALA A 74 30.03 26.96 17.62
CA ALA A 74 28.63 27.03 17.17
C ALA A 74 28.49 27.31 15.67
N VAL A 75 29.29 28.24 15.12
CA VAL A 75 29.25 28.56 13.68
C VAL A 75 29.68 27.41 12.79
N ASN A 76 30.53 26.49 13.29
CA ASN A 76 31.06 25.35 12.53
C ASN A 76 30.56 24.02 13.09
N SER A 77 29.43 24.04 13.79
CA SER A 77 28.88 22.89 14.52
C SER A 77 28.13 21.91 13.62
N GLY A 78 27.81 22.30 12.39
CA GLY A 78 27.00 21.51 11.47
C GLY A 78 27.75 20.32 10.90
N PHE A 79 27.01 19.27 10.58
CA PHE A 79 27.52 18.07 9.91
C PHE A 79 26.55 17.59 8.82
N SER A 80 27.12 16.93 7.82
CA SER A 80 26.41 16.19 6.78
C SER A 80 27.27 15.02 6.35
N VAL A 81 26.99 13.84 6.88
CA VAL A 81 27.78 12.63 6.63
C VAL A 81 26.96 11.57 5.91
N LYS A 82 27.64 10.62 5.27
CA LYS A 82 27.02 9.52 4.53
C LYS A 82 27.45 8.18 5.09
N PHE A 83 26.49 7.30 5.35
CA PHE A 83 26.69 5.91 5.74
C PHE A 83 26.22 5.00 4.63
N ASN A 84 27.01 3.98 4.29
CA ASN A 84 26.52 2.89 3.46
C ASN A 84 25.51 2.09 4.28
N LEU A 85 24.34 1.85 3.71
CA LEU A 85 23.32 1.05 4.35
C LEU A 85 23.70 -0.43 4.28
N THR A 86 23.67 -1.07 5.43
CA THR A 86 23.88 -2.51 5.62
C THR A 86 22.64 -3.10 6.28
N PRO A 87 22.47 -4.43 6.28
CA PRO A 87 21.31 -5.09 6.91
C PRO A 87 21.05 -4.66 8.36
N GLN A 88 22.09 -4.32 9.14
CA GLN A 88 21.94 -3.84 10.52
C GLN A 88 21.10 -2.56 10.61
N PHE A 89 21.25 -1.61 9.69
CA PHE A 89 20.45 -0.38 9.69
C PHE A 89 18.96 -0.65 9.57
N PHE A 90 18.60 -1.71 8.85
CA PHE A 90 17.21 -2.07 8.60
C PHE A 90 16.62 -2.99 9.65
N ASN A 91 17.43 -3.74 10.43
CA ASN A 91 16.90 -4.75 11.35
C ASN A 91 16.97 -4.33 12.83
N ASP A 92 17.89 -3.44 13.20
CA ASP A 92 18.19 -3.11 14.59
C ASP A 92 17.77 -1.69 14.99
N ASN A 93 17.76 -1.41 16.30
CA ASN A 93 17.47 -0.07 16.81
C ASN A 93 18.72 0.80 16.69
N ILE A 94 18.75 1.65 15.67
CA ILE A 94 19.87 2.54 15.40
C ILE A 94 19.75 3.84 16.19
N GLN A 95 20.87 4.25 16.79
CA GLN A 95 21.01 5.55 17.44
C GLN A 95 22.26 6.25 16.89
N PHE A 96 22.13 7.54 16.58
CA PHE A 96 23.28 8.33 16.18
C PHE A 96 23.94 9.02 17.37
N ILE A 97 25.26 9.07 17.34
CA ILE A 97 26.08 9.78 18.33
C ILE A 97 26.90 10.81 17.59
N SER A 98 26.93 12.04 18.11
CA SER A 98 27.86 13.07 17.66
C SER A 98 28.99 13.18 18.68
N ARG A 99 30.23 12.92 18.25
CA ARG A 99 31.42 12.84 19.11
C ARG A 99 32.46 13.88 18.72
N TRP A 100 32.85 14.73 19.66
CA TRP A 100 34.11 15.48 19.57
C TRP A 100 35.19 14.77 20.37
N THR A 101 36.39 14.58 19.82
CA THR A 101 37.50 13.91 20.49
C THR A 101 38.87 14.47 20.10
N ASP A 102 39.86 14.21 20.94
CA ASP A 102 41.28 14.54 20.73
C ASP A 102 42.04 13.52 19.86
N ASP A 103 41.44 12.36 19.59
CA ASP A 103 42.04 11.30 18.78
C ASP A 103 41.60 11.34 17.31
N ALA A 104 42.58 11.33 16.40
CA ALA A 104 42.38 11.27 14.96
C ALA A 104 41.70 9.99 14.47
N ALA A 105 41.70 8.91 15.28
CA ALA A 105 40.96 7.68 14.99
C ALA A 105 39.56 7.65 15.64
N GLY A 106 39.25 8.57 16.55
CA GLY A 106 37.93 8.68 17.19
C GLY A 106 37.77 7.97 18.54
N ASN A 107 38.84 7.43 19.14
CA ASN A 107 38.81 6.53 20.31
C ASN A 107 39.38 7.15 21.60
N GLY A 108 39.76 8.43 21.55
CA GLY A 108 40.37 9.14 22.67
C GLY A 108 39.38 9.72 23.67
N ASN A 109 39.80 10.77 24.37
CA ASN A 109 38.94 11.50 25.27
C ASN A 109 37.85 12.23 24.46
N ALA A 110 36.59 11.99 24.81
CA ALA A 110 35.46 12.41 24.00
C ALA A 110 34.42 13.22 24.79
N VAL A 111 33.72 14.11 24.09
CA VAL A 111 32.40 14.59 24.50
C VAL A 111 31.39 14.13 23.47
N ASP A 112 30.42 13.35 23.94
CA ASP A 112 29.40 12.73 23.11
C ASP A 112 28.06 13.41 23.32
N TYR A 113 27.30 13.51 22.24
CA TYR A 113 25.87 13.75 22.30
C TYR A 113 25.14 12.58 21.65
N TRP A 114 24.27 11.94 22.43
CA TRP A 114 23.46 10.82 21.99
C TRP A 114 22.11 11.34 21.51
N PHE A 115 21.85 11.26 20.20
CA PHE A 115 20.55 11.63 19.65
C PHE A 115 19.47 10.64 20.09
N LYS A 116 18.19 10.99 19.91
CA LYS A 116 17.12 10.02 20.11
C LYS A 116 17.30 8.84 19.13
N PRO A 117 17.02 7.60 19.55
CA PRO A 117 17.00 6.46 18.64
C PRO A 117 16.02 6.73 17.49
N MET A 118 16.29 6.13 16.33
CA MET A 118 15.34 6.16 15.22
C MET A 118 14.04 5.47 15.64
N ASN A 119 12.92 6.13 15.38
CA ASN A 119 11.61 5.48 15.49
C ASN A 119 11.48 4.45 14.36
N ARG A 120 10.66 3.43 14.61
CA ARG A 120 10.44 2.31 13.68
C ARG A 120 8.95 1.98 13.55
N THR A 121 8.10 3.00 13.70
CA THR A 121 6.65 2.81 13.64
C THR A 121 6.26 2.40 12.24
N ASN A 122 5.38 1.40 12.12
CA ASN A 122 4.83 0.94 10.85
C ASN A 122 3.32 0.73 11.01
N ARG A 123 2.50 1.52 10.30
CA ARG A 123 1.04 1.53 10.42
C ARG A 123 0.43 1.67 9.04
N ALA A 124 -0.64 0.93 8.78
CA ALA A 124 -1.35 1.06 7.51
C ALA A 124 -2.83 0.74 7.68
N ASN A 125 -3.63 1.20 6.72
CA ASN A 125 -5.03 0.84 6.58
C ASN A 125 -5.41 0.74 5.10
N LEU A 126 -6.33 -0.18 4.81
CA LEU A 126 -7.01 -0.26 3.53
C LEU A 126 -8.43 0.27 3.71
N ASP A 127 -8.73 1.37 3.04
CA ASP A 127 -10.05 2.01 3.14
C ASP A 127 -11.05 1.37 2.18
N SER A 128 -10.59 0.96 0.99
CA SER A 128 -11.46 0.37 -0.01
C SER A 128 -10.72 -0.53 -1.00
N VAL A 129 -11.48 -1.52 -1.48
CA VAL A 129 -11.20 -2.34 -2.65
C VAL A 129 -12.44 -2.28 -3.52
N THR A 130 -12.28 -1.95 -4.80
CA THR A 130 -13.38 -1.85 -5.77
C THR A 130 -13.01 -2.63 -7.03
N LEU A 131 -13.96 -3.41 -7.57
CA LEU A 131 -13.85 -4.20 -8.79
C LEU A 131 -15.00 -3.92 -9.78
N SER A 132 -15.84 -2.93 -9.49
CA SER A 132 -17.12 -2.70 -10.18
C SER A 132 -17.00 -2.46 -11.68
N ASN A 133 -15.89 -1.88 -12.16
CA ASN A 133 -15.63 -1.66 -13.58
C ASN A 133 -14.75 -2.76 -14.22
N GLY A 134 -14.36 -3.78 -13.44
CA GLY A 134 -13.46 -4.86 -13.85
C GLY A 134 -11.98 -4.61 -13.56
N GLN A 135 -11.60 -3.43 -13.06
CA GLN A 135 -10.24 -3.15 -12.56
C GLN A 135 -10.22 -3.22 -11.03
N VAL A 136 -9.11 -3.67 -10.46
CA VAL A 136 -8.90 -3.59 -9.01
C VAL A 136 -8.43 -2.18 -8.67
N LYS A 137 -9.30 -1.42 -8.00
CA LYS A 137 -8.95 -0.14 -7.41
C LYS A 137 -8.86 -0.25 -5.90
N VAL A 138 -7.75 0.23 -5.35
CA VAL A 138 -7.48 0.24 -3.92
C VAL A 138 -7.22 1.66 -3.43
N ALA A 139 -7.69 1.99 -2.23
CA ALA A 139 -7.34 3.22 -1.56
C ALA A 139 -7.10 2.97 -0.07
N GLY A 140 -6.16 3.71 0.51
CA GLY A 140 -5.75 3.53 1.90
C GLY A 140 -4.59 4.44 2.27
N TRP A 141 -3.86 4.06 3.31
CA TRP A 141 -2.66 4.77 3.75
C TRP A 141 -1.63 3.81 4.37
N HIS A 142 -0.35 4.15 4.28
CA HIS A 142 0.76 3.42 4.91
C HIS A 142 1.78 4.44 5.46
N ALA A 143 1.76 4.64 6.78
CA ALA A 143 2.64 5.56 7.50
C ALA A 143 3.74 4.77 8.22
N THR A 144 5.01 5.05 7.90
CA THR A 144 6.15 4.37 8.49
C THR A 144 7.36 5.28 8.65
N ASP A 145 8.13 5.07 9.72
CA ASP A 145 9.42 5.73 9.94
C ASP A 145 10.52 5.13 9.07
N LEU A 146 10.37 3.87 8.66
CA LEU A 146 11.39 3.14 7.89
C LEU A 146 11.54 3.64 6.46
N SER A 147 10.61 4.48 5.98
CA SER A 147 10.75 5.16 4.68
C SER A 147 12.00 6.07 4.62
N GLN A 148 12.58 6.45 5.76
CA GLN A 148 13.85 7.18 5.83
C GLN A 148 15.02 6.34 5.30
N LEU A 149 14.92 5.01 5.37
CA LEU A 149 15.91 4.05 4.87
C LEU A 149 15.47 3.41 3.54
N GLU A 150 14.16 3.26 3.36
CA GLU A 150 13.48 2.52 2.29
C GLU A 150 12.61 3.46 1.43
N PRO A 151 13.20 4.26 0.52
CA PRO A 151 12.52 5.39 -0.11
C PRO A 151 11.50 5.02 -1.21
N ASN A 152 11.41 3.75 -1.60
CA ASN A 152 10.57 3.31 -2.71
C ASN A 152 9.27 2.68 -2.20
N HIS A 153 8.11 3.17 -2.64
CA HIS A 153 6.81 2.64 -2.20
C HIS A 153 6.16 1.81 -3.32
N TYR A 154 5.71 0.60 -2.98
CA TYR A 154 5.07 -0.34 -3.89
C TYR A 154 3.72 -0.78 -3.34
N LEU A 155 2.79 -1.02 -4.25
CA LEU A 155 1.55 -1.75 -3.99
C LEU A 155 1.58 -3.07 -4.76
N ILE A 156 1.37 -4.17 -4.05
CA ILE A 156 1.48 -5.51 -4.60
C ILE A 156 0.16 -6.24 -4.34
N VAL A 157 -0.44 -6.80 -5.38
CA VAL A 157 -1.57 -7.74 -5.22
C VAL A 157 -0.99 -9.13 -5.06
N PHE A 158 -1.24 -9.75 -3.92
CA PHE A 158 -0.75 -11.08 -3.59
C PHE A 158 -1.92 -12.04 -3.43
N ASP A 159 -1.83 -13.19 -4.10
CA ASP A 159 -2.79 -14.28 -3.98
C ASP A 159 -2.35 -15.20 -2.85
N ASN A 160 -3.05 -15.12 -1.72
CA ASN A 160 -2.75 -15.93 -0.53
C ASN A 160 -3.07 -17.42 -0.76
N THR A 161 -3.92 -17.73 -1.74
CA THR A 161 -4.33 -19.10 -2.07
C THR A 161 -3.20 -19.87 -2.75
N THR A 162 -2.48 -19.20 -3.66
CA THR A 162 -1.40 -19.79 -4.45
C THR A 162 -0.02 -19.43 -3.91
N GLY A 163 0.08 -18.43 -3.03
CA GLY A 163 1.34 -17.89 -2.54
C GLY A 163 2.09 -17.09 -3.60
N GLN A 164 1.38 -16.52 -4.59
CA GLN A 164 1.99 -15.86 -5.73
C GLN A 164 1.63 -14.37 -5.79
N GLN A 165 2.60 -13.57 -6.22
CA GLN A 165 2.36 -12.20 -6.61
C GLN A 165 1.60 -12.15 -7.94
N VAL A 166 0.49 -11.42 -7.96
CA VAL A 166 -0.32 -11.16 -9.17
C VAL A 166 0.19 -9.93 -9.91
N ALA A 167 0.49 -8.86 -9.18
CA ALA A 167 0.98 -7.60 -9.74
C ALA A 167 1.77 -6.81 -8.70
N SER A 168 2.64 -5.92 -9.16
CA SER A 168 3.40 -5.00 -8.33
C SER A 168 3.58 -3.69 -9.07
N GLU A 169 3.31 -2.58 -8.39
CA GLU A 169 3.38 -1.25 -8.97
C GLU A 169 4.07 -0.29 -7.99
N LYS A 170 5.05 0.46 -8.50
CA LYS A 170 5.69 1.54 -7.75
C LYS A 170 4.79 2.75 -7.75
N VAL A 171 4.41 3.26 -6.59
CA VAL A 171 3.43 4.34 -6.47
C VAL A 171 4.01 5.56 -5.74
N GLY A 172 3.48 6.73 -6.08
CA GLY A 172 3.73 7.95 -5.34
C GLY A 172 2.80 8.07 -4.13
N LEU A 173 3.26 8.79 -3.10
CA LEU A 173 2.48 9.09 -1.91
C LEU A 173 1.60 10.33 -2.10
N GLN A 174 0.40 10.30 -1.52
CA GLN A 174 -0.55 11.40 -1.52
C GLN A 174 -0.72 11.98 -0.11
N SER A 175 -1.16 13.24 -0.02
CA SER A 175 -1.36 13.95 1.25
C SER A 175 -2.38 13.23 2.16
N SER A 176 -2.08 13.18 3.46
CA SER A 176 -2.85 12.46 4.48
C SER A 176 -2.93 13.26 5.80
N GLN A 177 -3.61 14.41 5.77
CA GLN A 177 -3.68 15.30 6.94
C GLN A 177 -4.38 14.65 8.15
N ASP A 178 -5.37 13.80 7.91
CA ASP A 178 -6.07 13.03 8.93
C ASP A 178 -5.14 12.03 9.64
N VAL A 179 -4.30 11.33 8.89
CA VAL A 179 -3.28 10.43 9.44
C VAL A 179 -2.26 11.22 10.27
N LYS A 180 -1.79 12.38 9.78
CA LYS A 180 -0.90 13.28 10.52
C LYS A 180 -1.50 13.75 11.85
N ASN A 181 -2.80 14.02 11.90
CA ASN A 181 -3.44 14.49 13.14
C ASN A 181 -3.41 13.43 14.25
N VAL A 182 -3.36 12.15 13.90
CA VAL A 182 -3.34 11.03 14.86
C VAL A 182 -1.92 10.51 15.11
N PHE A 183 -1.09 10.45 14.06
CA PHE A 183 0.25 9.85 14.08
C PHE A 183 1.32 10.87 13.65
N GLY A 184 1.23 12.11 14.12
CA GLY A 184 2.04 13.23 13.62
C GLY A 184 3.55 13.11 13.85
N ASP A 185 3.98 12.14 14.64
CA ASP A 185 5.36 11.78 14.93
C ASP A 185 5.94 10.73 13.95
N VAL A 186 5.11 10.12 13.10
CA VAL A 186 5.55 9.14 12.10
C VAL A 186 5.96 9.84 10.80
N GLN A 187 7.12 9.47 10.26
CA GLN A 187 7.77 10.17 9.14
C GLN A 187 6.84 10.47 7.95
N THR A 188 6.09 9.48 7.46
CA THR A 188 5.21 9.65 6.29
C THR A 188 3.77 9.99 6.64
N ALA A 189 3.43 10.28 7.91
CA ALA A 189 2.05 10.46 8.34
C ALA A 189 1.29 11.57 7.61
N ASN A 190 1.96 12.59 7.06
CA ASN A 190 1.33 13.67 6.29
C ASN A 190 1.26 13.41 4.77
N HIS A 191 1.97 12.39 4.27
CA HIS A 191 1.99 11.95 2.88
C HIS A 191 2.09 10.41 2.84
N SER A 192 1.03 9.73 3.29
CA SER A 192 1.00 8.25 3.38
C SER A 192 -0.10 7.62 2.53
N ARG A 193 -0.93 8.43 1.88
CA ARG A 193 -2.11 7.94 1.16
C ARG A 193 -1.72 7.31 -0.17
N PHE A 194 -2.44 6.26 -0.51
CA PHE A 194 -2.42 5.69 -1.85
C PHE A 194 -3.86 5.58 -2.38
N ASN A 195 -4.01 5.75 -3.69
CA ASN A 195 -5.25 5.55 -4.44
C ASN A 195 -4.84 5.11 -5.84
N TYR A 196 -4.93 3.81 -6.10
CA TYR A 196 -4.33 3.20 -7.27
C TYR A 196 -5.32 2.22 -7.92
N ALA A 197 -5.39 2.26 -9.25
CA ALA A 197 -6.13 1.30 -10.05
C ALA A 197 -5.12 0.44 -10.81
N PHE A 198 -5.09 -0.85 -10.51
CA PHE A 198 -4.29 -1.80 -11.28
C PHE A 198 -4.90 -1.96 -12.67
N ASN A 199 -4.03 -2.15 -13.66
CA ASN A 199 -4.44 -2.63 -14.99
C ASN A 199 -5.06 -4.03 -14.88
N SER A 200 -5.54 -4.58 -16.00
CA SER A 200 -6.19 -5.90 -16.03
C SER A 200 -5.38 -6.94 -15.27
N LEU A 201 -5.95 -7.44 -14.16
CA LEU A 201 -5.36 -8.49 -13.34
C LEU A 201 -6.02 -9.83 -13.66
N HIS A 202 -5.22 -10.90 -13.64
CA HIS A 202 -5.72 -12.27 -13.69
C HIS A 202 -6.11 -12.71 -12.29
N LEU A 203 -7.36 -12.44 -11.90
CA LEU A 203 -7.95 -12.89 -10.65
C LEU A 203 -8.77 -14.17 -10.86
N ILE A 204 -8.87 -14.97 -9.80
CA ILE A 204 -9.62 -16.23 -9.80
C ILE A 204 -10.69 -16.15 -8.72
N SER A 205 -11.93 -16.41 -9.10
CA SER A 205 -13.05 -16.52 -8.17
C SER A 205 -12.79 -17.62 -7.13
N GLY A 206 -13.06 -17.34 -5.85
CA GLY A 206 -12.77 -18.22 -4.71
C GLY A 206 -11.41 -18.00 -4.08
N HIS A 207 -10.49 -17.27 -4.72
CA HIS A 207 -9.17 -16.99 -4.15
C HIS A 207 -9.22 -15.84 -3.13
N ASN A 208 -8.33 -15.92 -2.14
CA ASN A 208 -8.13 -14.90 -1.12
C ASN A 208 -6.93 -14.02 -1.46
N TYR A 209 -7.09 -12.69 -1.37
CA TYR A 209 -6.08 -11.73 -1.78
C TYR A 209 -5.67 -10.78 -0.65
N SER A 210 -4.42 -10.35 -0.71
CA SER A 210 -3.85 -9.27 0.11
C SER A 210 -3.32 -8.17 -0.79
N LEU A 211 -3.46 -6.93 -0.34
CA LEU A 211 -2.67 -5.81 -0.83
C LEU A 211 -1.46 -5.67 0.09
N VAL A 212 -0.26 -5.94 -0.41
CA VAL A 212 0.97 -5.61 0.31
C VAL A 212 1.36 -4.20 -0.05
N SER A 213 1.37 -3.31 0.94
CA SER A 213 1.97 -2.00 0.82
C SER A 213 3.39 -2.09 1.34
N ARG A 214 4.38 -1.84 0.47
CA ARG A 214 5.80 -2.08 0.75
C ARG A 214 6.61 -0.81 0.62
N TYR A 215 7.41 -0.47 1.62
CA TYR A 215 8.54 0.44 1.47
C TYR A 215 9.81 -0.39 1.24
N SER A 216 10.65 0.01 0.29
CA SER A 216 11.83 -0.75 -0.12
C SER A 216 13.05 0.14 -0.37
N ALA A 217 14.22 -0.37 0.00
CA ALA A 217 15.52 0.19 -0.37
C ALA A 217 15.82 -0.02 -1.87
N ASP A 218 15.33 -1.11 -2.47
CA ASP A 218 15.45 -1.35 -3.91
C ASP A 218 14.38 -0.60 -4.70
N ALA A 219 14.82 0.04 -5.79
CA ALA A 219 14.02 0.86 -6.67
C ALA A 219 13.45 0.09 -7.87
N ASN A 220 13.81 -1.18 -8.05
CA ASN A 220 13.45 -2.01 -9.18
C ASN A 220 12.36 -3.05 -8.84
N GLY A 221 11.76 -3.65 -9.87
CA GLY A 221 10.81 -4.76 -9.74
C GLY A 221 9.68 -4.49 -8.74
N ASN A 222 9.59 -5.35 -7.73
CA ASN A 222 8.69 -5.24 -6.58
C ASN A 222 9.42 -4.85 -5.28
N GLY A 223 10.64 -4.32 -5.40
CA GLY A 223 11.47 -3.94 -4.25
C GLY A 223 11.88 -5.10 -3.35
N ASN A 224 11.90 -6.33 -3.86
CA ASN A 224 12.19 -7.52 -3.05
C ASN A 224 13.68 -7.85 -2.92
N ASP A 225 14.54 -7.24 -3.75
CA ASP A 225 15.99 -7.50 -3.75
C ASP A 225 16.74 -6.62 -2.73
N GLY A 226 16.02 -5.73 -2.03
CA GLY A 226 16.52 -4.89 -0.95
C GLY A 226 15.80 -5.12 0.36
N ALA A 227 16.29 -4.47 1.42
CA ALA A 227 15.56 -4.37 2.68
C ALA A 227 14.22 -3.66 2.45
N HIS A 228 13.18 -4.15 3.12
CA HIS A 228 11.82 -3.64 2.92
C HIS A 228 10.96 -3.82 4.17
N THR A 229 9.98 -2.93 4.28
CA THR A 229 8.94 -2.93 5.31
C THR A 229 7.58 -3.11 4.66
N ASP A 230 6.91 -4.19 5.04
CA ASP A 230 5.59 -4.54 4.52
C ASP A 230 4.48 -4.23 5.51
N SER A 231 3.34 -3.82 4.96
CA SER A 231 2.05 -3.87 5.60
C SER A 231 1.11 -4.73 4.75
N TRP A 232 0.65 -5.85 5.31
CA TRP A 232 -0.24 -6.79 4.66
C TRP A 232 -1.70 -6.40 4.95
N LEU A 233 -2.42 -5.98 3.92
CA LEU A 233 -3.78 -5.48 4.03
C LEU A 233 -4.76 -6.46 3.36
N ASN A 234 -5.76 -6.91 4.10
CA ASN A 234 -6.71 -7.92 3.62
C ASN A 234 -7.65 -7.37 2.54
N MET A 235 -7.61 -7.92 1.32
CA MET A 235 -8.58 -7.62 0.27
C MET A 235 -9.80 -8.56 0.29
N GLY A 236 -9.72 -9.66 1.02
CA GLY A 236 -10.77 -10.65 1.16
C GLY A 236 -10.75 -11.73 0.07
N THR A 237 -11.81 -12.54 0.05
CA THR A 237 -12.02 -13.59 -0.94
C THR A 237 -13.04 -13.14 -1.97
N PHE A 238 -12.67 -13.18 -3.26
CA PHE A 238 -13.56 -12.78 -4.35
C PHE A 238 -14.43 -13.97 -4.78
N GLN A 239 -15.61 -14.11 -4.20
CA GLN A 239 -16.56 -15.19 -4.50
C GLN A 239 -18.02 -14.75 -4.34
N GLN A 240 -18.26 -13.45 -4.49
CA GLN A 240 -19.55 -12.82 -4.27
C GLN A 240 -20.45 -12.94 -5.49
N SER A 241 -21.76 -12.91 -5.23
CA SER A 241 -22.78 -12.86 -6.28
C SER A 241 -24.05 -12.21 -5.76
N ALA A 242 -24.69 -11.41 -6.61
CA ALA A 242 -25.95 -10.74 -6.31
C ALA A 242 -26.74 -10.57 -7.60
N TYR A 243 -28.07 -10.48 -7.48
CA TYR A 243 -28.96 -10.29 -8.62
C TYR A 243 -30.28 -9.64 -8.18
N SER A 244 -31.02 -9.11 -9.15
CA SER A 244 -32.43 -8.76 -9.00
C SER A 244 -33.14 -8.95 -10.34
N ILE A 245 -34.43 -9.25 -10.27
CA ILE A 245 -35.35 -9.14 -11.40
C ILE A 245 -36.16 -7.87 -11.18
N ASP A 246 -35.97 -6.92 -12.08
CA ASP A 246 -36.60 -5.60 -11.99
C ASP A 246 -38.00 -5.65 -12.59
N HIS A 247 -38.18 -6.40 -13.68
CA HIS A 247 -39.44 -6.50 -14.38
C HIS A 247 -39.57 -7.79 -15.19
N VAL A 248 -40.77 -8.38 -15.18
CA VAL A 248 -41.18 -9.49 -16.04
C VAL A 248 -42.51 -9.12 -16.68
N ALA A 249 -42.59 -9.23 -18.01
CA ALA A 249 -43.86 -9.05 -18.72
C ALA A 249 -44.09 -10.16 -19.74
N LEU A 250 -45.31 -10.68 -19.79
CA LEU A 250 -45.76 -11.64 -20.78
C LEU A 250 -46.80 -10.99 -21.69
N ASN A 251 -46.52 -10.94 -22.99
CA ASN A 251 -47.49 -10.58 -24.01
C ASN A 251 -47.74 -11.78 -24.92
N ARG A 252 -48.89 -12.43 -24.74
CA ARG A 252 -49.25 -13.70 -25.37
C ARG A 252 -48.24 -14.80 -25.02
N ARG A 253 -47.24 -15.01 -25.88
CA ARG A 253 -46.15 -15.98 -25.69
C ARG A 253 -44.79 -15.32 -25.59
N HIS A 254 -44.70 -14.01 -25.84
CA HIS A 254 -43.45 -13.28 -25.80
C HIS A 254 -43.24 -12.75 -24.38
N MET A 255 -42.27 -13.30 -23.67
CA MET A 255 -41.91 -12.89 -22.32
C MET A 255 -40.65 -12.04 -22.36
N THR A 256 -40.68 -10.86 -21.75
CA THR A 256 -39.51 -10.03 -21.51
C THR A 256 -39.11 -10.10 -20.04
N VAL A 257 -37.80 -10.18 -19.79
CA VAL A 257 -37.23 -10.20 -18.45
C VAL A 257 -36.12 -9.18 -18.38
N GLN A 258 -36.20 -8.31 -17.38
CA GLN A 258 -35.22 -7.26 -17.10
C GLN A 258 -34.73 -7.38 -15.68
N GLY A 259 -33.46 -7.09 -15.48
CA GLY A 259 -32.84 -7.18 -14.17
C GLY A 259 -31.36 -6.89 -14.22
N TRP A 260 -30.66 -7.37 -13.20
CA TRP A 260 -29.20 -7.35 -13.16
C TRP A 260 -28.65 -8.58 -12.45
N VAL A 261 -27.43 -8.96 -12.82
CA VAL A 261 -26.66 -10.01 -12.16
C VAL A 261 -25.18 -9.66 -12.14
N ALA A 262 -24.59 -9.71 -10.95
CA ALA A 262 -23.16 -9.52 -10.72
C ALA A 262 -22.60 -10.76 -10.01
N ASN A 263 -21.46 -11.27 -10.46
CA ASN A 263 -20.89 -12.52 -9.96
C ASN A 263 -19.38 -12.55 -10.18
N ASP A 264 -18.60 -12.78 -9.12
CA ASP A 264 -17.13 -12.84 -9.20
C ASP A 264 -16.62 -13.97 -10.11
N ASN A 265 -17.43 -15.01 -10.34
CA ASN A 265 -17.09 -16.05 -11.32
C ASN A 265 -16.91 -15.49 -12.75
N ALA A 266 -17.45 -14.31 -13.05
CA ALA A 266 -17.23 -13.65 -14.33
C ALA A 266 -15.75 -13.28 -14.61
N MET A 267 -14.87 -13.31 -13.59
CA MET A 267 -13.42 -13.16 -13.76
C MET A 267 -12.81 -14.25 -14.68
N THR A 268 -13.31 -15.48 -14.58
CA THR A 268 -12.83 -16.64 -15.37
C THR A 268 -13.90 -17.21 -16.31
N ARG A 269 -15.14 -16.74 -16.20
CA ARG A 269 -16.31 -17.21 -16.96
C ARG A 269 -17.02 -16.03 -17.63
N PRO A 270 -16.44 -15.47 -18.71
CA PRO A 270 -16.84 -14.16 -19.23
C PRO A 270 -18.18 -14.17 -19.99
N TYR A 271 -18.75 -15.33 -20.29
CA TYR A 271 -19.98 -15.43 -21.06
C TYR A 271 -21.21 -15.48 -20.15
N ALA A 272 -22.08 -14.47 -20.24
CA ALA A 272 -23.31 -14.39 -19.49
C ALA A 272 -24.52 -14.87 -20.33
N TYR A 273 -25.41 -15.64 -19.72
CA TYR A 273 -26.64 -16.15 -20.33
C TYR A 273 -27.83 -16.02 -19.39
N ALA A 274 -29.00 -15.80 -19.98
CA ALA A 274 -30.28 -16.09 -19.36
C ALA A 274 -30.87 -17.33 -20.03
N ILE A 275 -31.18 -18.36 -19.26
CA ILE A 275 -31.76 -19.62 -19.74
C ILE A 275 -33.13 -19.77 -19.09
N LEU A 276 -34.16 -19.95 -19.90
CA LEU A 276 -35.51 -20.16 -19.42
C LEU A 276 -35.85 -21.63 -19.46
N LEU A 277 -36.37 -22.15 -18.36
CA LEU A 277 -36.89 -23.50 -18.23
C LEU A 277 -38.37 -23.48 -17.90
N GLN A 278 -39.10 -24.51 -18.31
CA GLN A 278 -40.44 -24.82 -17.85
C GLN A 278 -40.48 -26.27 -17.37
N ASN A 279 -40.86 -26.47 -16.10
CA ASN A 279 -40.91 -27.78 -15.46
C ASN A 279 -39.57 -28.54 -15.58
N GLY A 280 -38.45 -27.82 -15.45
CA GLY A 280 -37.09 -28.41 -15.54
C GLY A 280 -36.55 -28.63 -16.95
N HIS A 281 -37.32 -28.33 -18.00
CA HIS A 281 -36.86 -28.42 -19.38
C HIS A 281 -36.53 -27.04 -19.95
N GLU A 282 -35.36 -26.90 -20.57
CA GLU A 282 -34.97 -25.66 -21.24
C GLU A 282 -35.90 -25.34 -22.42
N ILE A 283 -36.52 -24.16 -22.38
CA ILE A 283 -37.31 -23.57 -23.46
C ILE A 283 -36.40 -22.81 -24.43
N GLY A 284 -35.42 -22.09 -23.88
CA GLY A 284 -34.48 -21.32 -24.69
C GLY A 284 -33.46 -20.60 -23.84
N ARG A 285 -32.43 -20.09 -24.52
CA ARG A 285 -31.33 -19.34 -23.92
C ARG A 285 -31.02 -18.09 -24.72
N GLN A 286 -30.59 -17.06 -24.02
CA GLN A 286 -30.19 -15.78 -24.59
C GLN A 286 -28.83 -15.38 -24.04
N ARG A 287 -27.87 -15.10 -24.93
CA ARG A 287 -26.59 -14.53 -24.52
C ARG A 287 -26.83 -13.09 -24.08
N LEU A 288 -26.32 -12.72 -22.92
CA LEU A 288 -26.52 -11.39 -22.34
C LEU A 288 -25.40 -10.46 -22.78
N ASN A 289 -25.80 -9.34 -23.40
CA ASN A 289 -24.93 -8.17 -23.54
C ASN A 289 -25.20 -7.26 -22.34
N LEU A 290 -24.35 -7.38 -21.32
CA LEU A 290 -24.58 -6.68 -20.06
C LEU A 290 -24.43 -5.17 -20.21
N SER A 291 -25.37 -4.41 -19.65
CA SER A 291 -25.43 -2.96 -19.69
C SER A 291 -25.03 -2.32 -18.36
N GLU A 292 -24.78 -1.02 -18.40
CA GLU A 292 -24.34 -0.26 -17.24
C GLU A 292 -25.43 -0.13 -16.16
N ARG A 293 -25.03 -0.29 -14.89
CA ARG A 293 -25.83 -0.19 -13.66
C ARG A 293 -25.01 0.48 -12.57
N ALA A 294 -24.92 1.80 -12.62
CA ALA A 294 -24.19 2.60 -11.63
C ALA A 294 -24.78 2.47 -10.21
N ASP A 295 -26.09 2.25 -10.10
CA ASP A 295 -26.79 1.95 -8.85
C ASP A 295 -26.29 0.64 -8.22
N VAL A 296 -26.11 -0.41 -9.03
CA VAL A 296 -25.57 -1.70 -8.58
C VAL A 296 -24.11 -1.56 -8.18
N ALA A 297 -23.29 -0.85 -8.98
CA ALA A 297 -21.88 -0.60 -8.66
C ALA A 297 -21.69 0.12 -7.32
N LYS A 298 -22.60 1.04 -6.97
CA LYS A 298 -22.57 1.78 -5.71
C LYS A 298 -22.84 0.88 -4.49
N VAL A 299 -23.75 -0.09 -4.63
CA VAL A 299 -24.13 -1.01 -3.54
C VAL A 299 -23.16 -2.19 -3.45
N TYR A 300 -22.67 -2.69 -4.58
CA TYR A 300 -21.78 -3.84 -4.69
C TYR A 300 -20.44 -3.48 -5.37
N PRO A 301 -19.65 -2.55 -4.79
CA PRO A 301 -18.41 -2.09 -5.41
C PRO A 301 -17.35 -3.20 -5.49
N GLN A 302 -17.44 -4.22 -4.64
CA GLN A 302 -16.49 -5.34 -4.56
C GLN A 302 -16.84 -6.53 -5.44
N ILE A 303 -18.03 -6.57 -6.07
CA ILE A 303 -18.34 -7.63 -7.03
C ILE A 303 -17.77 -7.24 -8.38
N TYR A 304 -17.01 -8.16 -8.98
CA TYR A 304 -16.39 -7.94 -10.29
C TYR A 304 -17.40 -7.53 -11.34
N ARG A 305 -17.11 -6.42 -12.02
CA ARG A 305 -17.94 -5.85 -13.09
C ARG A 305 -19.40 -5.60 -12.68
N SER A 306 -19.68 -5.34 -11.41
CA SER A 306 -21.04 -4.98 -10.94
C SER A 306 -21.63 -3.74 -11.64
N GLN A 307 -20.80 -2.84 -12.18
CA GLN A 307 -21.21 -1.73 -13.03
C GLN A 307 -21.77 -2.21 -14.37
N TYR A 308 -21.37 -3.37 -14.89
CA TYR A 308 -21.85 -3.94 -16.15
C TYR A 308 -22.63 -5.22 -15.87
N SER A 309 -23.75 -5.09 -15.17
CA SER A 309 -24.55 -6.21 -14.67
C SER A 309 -25.98 -6.24 -15.20
N GLY A 310 -26.45 -5.15 -15.82
CA GLY A 310 -27.83 -5.03 -16.28
C GLY A 310 -28.12 -5.91 -17.48
N PHE A 311 -29.34 -6.43 -17.59
CA PHE A 311 -29.80 -7.15 -18.77
C PHE A 311 -31.27 -6.86 -19.08
N ASN A 312 -31.61 -7.01 -20.36
CA ASN A 312 -32.97 -7.03 -20.88
C ASN A 312 -33.02 -8.07 -21.99
N THR A 313 -33.84 -9.08 -21.82
CA THR A 313 -33.90 -10.22 -22.74
C THR A 313 -35.33 -10.70 -22.92
N SER A 314 -35.54 -11.55 -23.92
CA SER A 314 -36.86 -12.06 -24.26
C SER A 314 -36.84 -13.53 -24.66
N PHE A 315 -37.93 -14.22 -24.35
CA PHE A 315 -38.17 -15.61 -24.69
C PHE A 315 -39.56 -15.77 -25.32
N ASP A 316 -39.66 -16.64 -26.31
CA ASP A 316 -40.95 -17.08 -26.82
C ASP A 316 -41.34 -18.40 -26.15
N LEU A 317 -42.40 -18.36 -25.34
CA LEU A 317 -42.92 -19.52 -24.64
C LEU A 317 -43.66 -20.46 -25.61
N PRO A 318 -43.64 -21.79 -25.36
CA PRO A 318 -44.44 -22.73 -26.14
C PRO A 318 -45.95 -22.43 -26.01
N THR A 319 -46.37 -22.11 -24.79
CA THR A 319 -47.75 -21.71 -24.43
C THR A 319 -47.71 -20.43 -23.58
N ALA A 320 -48.85 -19.74 -23.42
CA ALA A 320 -48.94 -18.57 -22.54
C ALA A 320 -48.90 -18.92 -21.04
N SER A 321 -48.60 -20.16 -20.67
CA SER A 321 -48.53 -20.61 -19.28
C SER A 321 -47.19 -20.22 -18.66
N THR A 322 -47.24 -19.52 -17.52
CA THR A 322 -46.09 -19.22 -16.67
C THR A 322 -45.83 -20.28 -15.61
N ASN A 323 -46.72 -21.27 -15.47
CA ASN A 323 -46.57 -22.31 -14.47
C ASN A 323 -45.28 -23.09 -14.69
N GLY A 324 -44.49 -23.22 -13.62
CA GLY A 324 -43.24 -23.97 -13.60
C GLY A 324 -42.08 -23.27 -14.32
N LEU A 325 -42.17 -21.97 -14.59
CA LEU A 325 -41.06 -21.22 -15.18
C LEU A 325 -39.93 -21.00 -14.18
N GLN A 326 -38.70 -21.21 -14.65
CA GLN A 326 -37.48 -20.89 -13.94
C GLN A 326 -36.52 -20.17 -14.87
N LEU A 327 -35.93 -19.08 -14.38
CA LEU A 327 -34.83 -18.39 -15.04
C LEU A 327 -33.51 -18.81 -14.40
N VAL A 328 -32.53 -19.14 -15.23
CA VAL A 328 -31.15 -19.34 -14.83
C VAL A 328 -30.31 -18.21 -15.40
N LEU A 329 -29.70 -17.43 -14.50
CA LEU A 329 -28.67 -16.47 -14.86
C LEU A 329 -27.32 -17.16 -14.70
N ARG A 330 -26.63 -17.39 -15.82
CA ARG A 330 -25.42 -18.20 -15.92
C ARG A 330 -24.23 -17.36 -16.32
N PHE A 331 -23.10 -17.55 -15.65
CA PHE A 331 -21.77 -17.20 -16.15
C PHE A 331 -21.00 -18.47 -16.49
N THR A 332 -20.39 -18.53 -17.67
CA THR A 332 -19.68 -19.73 -18.18
C THR A 332 -18.42 -19.37 -18.97
N ASP A 333 -17.49 -20.31 -19.06
CA ASP A 333 -16.23 -20.22 -19.82
C ASP A 333 -16.40 -20.56 -21.30
N ASP A 334 -17.53 -21.16 -21.68
CA ASP A 334 -17.88 -21.53 -23.06
C ASP A 334 -18.72 -20.45 -23.78
N PRO A 335 -18.28 -19.96 -24.97
CA PRO A 335 -19.04 -19.05 -25.82
C PRO A 335 -20.40 -19.59 -26.34
N ALA A 336 -20.69 -20.88 -26.20
CA ALA A 336 -21.97 -21.49 -26.53
C ALA A 336 -22.89 -21.69 -25.31
N GLY A 337 -22.38 -21.46 -24.09
CA GLY A 337 -23.16 -21.52 -22.86
C GLY A 337 -23.18 -22.87 -22.13
N ASN A 338 -22.42 -23.87 -22.59
CA ASN A 338 -22.49 -25.27 -22.11
C ASN A 338 -21.30 -25.71 -21.24
N GLY A 339 -20.34 -24.82 -21.01
CA GLY A 339 -19.12 -25.10 -20.26
C GLY A 339 -19.30 -25.07 -18.74
N ASN A 340 -18.19 -24.87 -18.05
CA ASN A 340 -18.17 -24.75 -16.60
C ASN A 340 -18.90 -23.48 -16.17
N SER A 341 -19.98 -23.64 -15.40
CA SER A 341 -20.97 -22.59 -15.17
C SER A 341 -21.20 -22.26 -13.70
N SER A 342 -21.52 -20.99 -13.44
CA SER A 342 -21.98 -20.47 -12.16
C SER A 342 -23.40 -19.96 -12.37
N ASP A 343 -24.36 -20.64 -11.74
CA ASP A 343 -25.78 -20.46 -12.03
C ASP A 343 -26.51 -19.84 -10.83
N LYS A 344 -27.40 -18.89 -11.13
CA LYS A 344 -28.44 -18.41 -10.21
C LYS A 344 -29.80 -18.82 -10.72
N TRP A 345 -30.49 -19.62 -9.93
CA TRP A 345 -31.81 -20.16 -10.22
C TRP A 345 -32.88 -19.27 -9.59
N ILE A 346 -33.85 -18.84 -10.39
CA ILE A 346 -34.88 -17.89 -10.02
C ILE A 346 -36.22 -18.46 -10.47
N ASN A 347 -37.18 -18.60 -9.55
CA ASN A 347 -38.55 -18.93 -9.92
C ASN A 347 -39.24 -17.65 -10.40
N LEU A 348 -39.91 -17.71 -11.55
CA LEU A 348 -40.62 -16.56 -12.16
C LEU A 348 -42.11 -16.57 -11.87
#